data_AF-A0A7C5JJN6-F1
#
_entry.id   AF-A0A7C5JJN6-F1
#
_cell.length_a   1.000
_cell.length_b   1.000
_cell.length_c   1.000
_cell.angle_alpha   90.00
_cell.angle_beta   90.00
_cell.angle_gamma   90.00
#
_symmetry.space_group_name_H-M   'P 1'
#
loop_
_entity.id
_entity.type
_entity.pdbx_description
1 polymer ?
#
loop_
_entity_poly.entity_id
_entity_poly.type
_entity_poly.pdbx_seq_one_letter_code
_entity_poly.pdbx_strand_id
1 'polypeptide(L)'
;MPRKPRIDLAGYHHVINRGVNRSDIFVDEYDYETFLKIVCKACRVYKVVLHDYCLMTNHFHLLIETKSENLSSFMKHINGNYAIYANKKQKRSGHFWQGRYYSRYINSDEYFYTLIRYIEQNP
;
A
#
# COMPACT_ATOMS: atom_id res chain seq x y z
N MET A 1 -19.40 12.04 9.13
CA MET A 1 -18.45 12.09 10.27
C MET A 1 -17.05 12.39 9.74
N PRO A 2 -16.31 13.33 10.35
CA PRO A 2 -14.90 13.54 10.03
C PRO A 2 -14.09 12.30 10.39
N ARG A 3 -13.24 11.84 9.47
CA ARG A 3 -12.32 10.72 9.75
C ARG A 3 -11.21 11.20 10.68
N LYS A 4 -10.81 10.36 11.65
CA LYS A 4 -9.62 10.62 12.46
C LYS A 4 -8.41 10.91 11.55
N PRO A 5 -7.58 11.92 11.87
CA PRO A 5 -6.38 12.21 11.11
C PRO A 5 -5.43 11.00 11.14
N ARG A 6 -4.74 10.75 10.02
CA ARG A 6 -3.72 9.71 9.93
C ARG A 6 -2.46 10.22 10.65
N ILE A 7 -1.79 9.33 11.36
CA ILE A 7 -0.47 9.60 11.92
C ILE A 7 0.53 9.49 10.77
N ASP A 8 1.21 10.60 10.45
CA ASP A 8 2.24 10.68 9.40
C ASP A 8 3.64 10.85 10.03
N LEU A 9 3.83 10.36 11.26
CA LEU A 9 5.14 10.43 11.94
C LEU A 9 6.17 9.53 11.24
N ALA A 10 7.43 9.94 11.29
CA ALA A 10 8.54 9.09 10.88
C ALA A 10 8.59 7.81 11.74
N GLY A 11 8.92 6.68 11.11
CA GLY A 11 8.97 5.36 11.73
C GLY A 11 8.20 4.32 10.92
N TYR A 12 7.79 3.26 11.60
CA TYR A 12 7.19 2.08 10.97
C TYR A 12 5.68 2.22 10.80
N HIS A 13 5.18 1.78 9.65
CA HIS A 13 3.75 1.80 9.33
C HIS A 13 3.32 0.49 8.68
N HIS A 14 2.20 -0.04 9.16
CA HIS A 14 1.43 -1.03 8.41
C HIS A 14 0.45 -0.30 7.51
N VAL A 15 0.53 -0.54 6.21
CA VAL A 15 -0.35 0.07 5.21
C VAL A 15 -1.18 -0.99 4.52
N ILE A 16 -2.46 -0.70 4.33
CA ILE A 16 -3.41 -1.57 3.64
C ILE A 16 -4.20 -0.74 2.63
N ASN A 17 -4.39 -1.25 1.41
CA ASN A 17 -5.35 -0.68 0.47
C ASN A 17 -6.06 -1.77 -0.32
N ARG A 18 -7.28 -1.48 -0.79
CA ARG A 18 -8.19 -2.46 -1.39
C ARG A 18 -8.91 -1.88 -2.62
N GLY A 19 -9.16 -2.73 -3.60
CA GLY A 19 -9.94 -2.40 -4.80
C GLY A 19 -11.37 -1.99 -4.48
N VAL A 20 -11.94 -1.08 -5.28
CA VAL A 20 -13.33 -0.66 -5.15
C VAL A 20 -14.27 -1.86 -5.23
N ASN A 21 -15.35 -1.87 -4.45
CA ASN A 21 -16.29 -3.00 -4.40
C ASN A 21 -15.63 -4.37 -4.10
N ARG A 22 -14.46 -4.37 -3.45
CA ARG A 22 -13.63 -5.59 -3.24
C ARG A 22 -13.24 -6.28 -4.56
N SER A 23 -13.25 -5.56 -5.67
CA SER A 23 -12.85 -6.08 -6.97
C SER A 23 -11.36 -6.39 -6.99
N ASP A 24 -10.99 -7.31 -7.87
CA ASP A 24 -9.59 -7.65 -8.10
C ASP A 24 -8.79 -6.41 -8.55
N ILE A 25 -7.65 -6.24 -7.89
CA ILE A 25 -6.63 -5.24 -8.19
C ILE A 25 -5.54 -5.81 -9.08
N PHE A 26 -5.22 -7.10 -8.93
CA PHE A 26 -4.27 -7.84 -9.75
C PHE A 26 -5.03 -8.96 -10.49
N VAL A 27 -5.10 -8.87 -11.81
CA VAL A 27 -5.85 -9.80 -12.67
C VAL A 27 -4.93 -10.87 -13.27
N ASP A 28 -3.65 -10.55 -13.45
CA ASP A 28 -2.62 -11.47 -13.93
C ASP A 28 -1.26 -11.20 -13.25
N GLU A 29 -0.27 -12.05 -13.50
CA GLU A 29 1.07 -11.95 -12.89
C GLU A 29 1.79 -10.62 -13.20
N TYR A 30 1.56 -10.03 -14.38
CA TYR A 30 2.16 -8.75 -14.76
C TYR A 30 1.67 -7.58 -13.89
N ASP A 31 0.46 -7.68 -13.36
CA ASP A 31 -0.09 -6.68 -12.45
C ASP A 31 0.71 -6.62 -11.14
N TYR A 32 1.03 -7.78 -10.56
CA TYR A 32 1.85 -7.89 -9.34
C TYR A 32 3.24 -7.30 -9.57
N GLU A 33 3.91 -7.67 -10.66
CA GLU A 33 5.22 -7.11 -10.99
C GLU A 33 5.17 -5.60 -11.20
N THR A 34 4.16 -5.11 -11.92
CA THR A 34 4.01 -3.68 -12.21
C THR A 34 3.79 -2.89 -10.93
N PHE A 35 2.97 -3.42 -10.02
CA PHE A 35 2.76 -2.82 -8.70
C PHE A 35 4.07 -2.74 -7.91
N LEU A 36 4.83 -3.83 -7.82
CA LEU A 36 6.13 -3.84 -7.13
C LEU A 36 7.13 -2.88 -7.79
N LYS A 37 7.18 -2.77 -9.11
CA LYS A 37 8.01 -1.78 -9.82
C LYS A 37 7.65 -0.35 -9.42
N ILE A 38 6.36 -0.05 -9.29
CA ILE A 38 5.87 1.26 -8.81
C ILE A 38 6.26 1.50 -7.35
N VAL A 39 6.08 0.51 -6.48
CA VAL A 39 6.47 0.60 -5.05
C VAL A 39 7.98 0.85 -4.94
N CYS A 40 8.82 0.06 -5.61
CA CYS A 40 10.27 0.23 -5.61
C CYS A 40 10.73 1.59 -6.16
N LYS A 41 10.01 2.17 -7.13
CA LYS A 41 10.26 3.53 -7.61
C LYS A 41 9.89 4.56 -6.54
N ALA A 42 8.73 4.41 -5.91
CA ALA A 42 8.28 5.30 -4.83
C ALA A 42 9.23 5.23 -3.62
N CYS A 43 9.70 4.04 -3.22
CA CYS A 43 10.66 3.86 -2.13
C CYS A 43 11.93 4.70 -2.35
N ARG A 44 12.46 4.71 -3.58
CA ARG A 44 13.64 5.52 -3.95
C ARG A 44 13.35 7.03 -3.92
N VAL A 45 12.22 7.46 -4.49
CA VAL A 45 11.85 8.89 -4.56
C VAL A 45 11.60 9.48 -3.17
N TYR A 46 10.90 8.74 -2.31
CA TYR A 46 10.50 9.22 -0.98
C TYR A 46 11.42 8.74 0.14
N LYS A 47 12.52 8.03 -0.16
CA LYS A 47 13.43 7.46 0.84
C LYS A 47 12.70 6.64 1.91
N VAL A 48 11.80 5.77 1.45
CA VAL A 48 11.01 4.84 2.28
C VAL A 48 11.58 3.44 2.14
N VAL A 49 11.77 2.75 3.26
CA VAL A 49 12.21 1.35 3.27
C VAL A 49 10.96 0.47 3.27
N LEU A 50 10.91 -0.51 2.37
CA LEU A 50 9.93 -1.58 2.39
C LEU A 50 10.56 -2.78 3.10
N HIS A 51 9.99 -3.16 4.25
CA HIS A 51 10.49 -4.28 5.04
C HIS A 51 9.80 -5.59 4.67
N ASP A 52 8.49 -5.53 4.38
CA ASP A 52 7.69 -6.70 4.05
C ASP A 52 6.43 -6.30 3.25
N TYR A 53 5.83 -7.23 2.50
CA TYR A 53 4.61 -7.03 1.75
C TYR A 53 3.85 -8.34 1.50
N CYS A 54 2.51 -8.24 1.40
CA CYS A 54 1.65 -9.29 0.91
C CYS A 54 0.71 -8.71 -0.16
N LEU A 55 0.64 -9.36 -1.32
CA LEU A 55 -0.18 -8.94 -2.45
C LEU A 55 -1.28 -9.99 -2.67
N MET A 56 -2.51 -9.66 -2.27
CA MET A 56 -3.68 -10.48 -2.52
C MET A 56 -4.43 -9.95 -3.73
N THR A 57 -5.24 -10.79 -4.38
CA THR A 57 -5.92 -10.45 -5.64
C THR A 57 -6.72 -9.14 -5.56
N ASN A 58 -7.35 -8.82 -4.43
CA ASN A 58 -8.17 -7.61 -4.27
C ASN A 58 -7.64 -6.57 -3.26
N HIS A 59 -6.53 -6.83 -2.56
CA HIS A 59 -5.92 -5.87 -1.63
C HIS A 59 -4.45 -6.19 -1.36
N PHE A 60 -3.73 -5.25 -0.76
CA PHE A 60 -2.34 -5.46 -0.39
C PHE A 60 -2.04 -4.97 1.02
N HIS A 61 -0.97 -5.51 1.60
CA HIS A 61 -0.36 -5.09 2.84
C HIS A 61 1.09 -4.68 2.59
N LEU A 62 1.53 -3.57 3.15
CA LEU A 62 2.93 -3.13 3.16
C LEU A 62 3.37 -2.85 4.59
N LEU A 63 4.53 -3.36 4.98
CA LEU A 63 5.27 -2.92 6.15
C LEU A 63 6.39 -2.01 5.69
N ILE A 64 6.27 -0.71 5.98
CA ILE A 64 7.22 0.29 5.54
C ILE A 64 7.78 1.10 6.70
N GLU A 65 8.92 1.71 6.47
CA GLU A 65 9.53 2.67 7.37
C GLU A 65 9.79 3.99 6.64
N THR A 66 9.22 5.07 7.15
CA THR A 66 9.44 6.43 6.65
C THR A 66 10.49 7.14 7.50
N LYS A 67 11.41 7.87 6.86
CA LYS A 67 12.41 8.71 7.56
C LYS A 67 11.94 10.15 7.79
N SER A 68 10.80 10.54 7.21
CA SER A 68 10.16 11.84 7.36
C SER A 68 8.65 11.71 7.20
N GLU A 69 7.91 12.79 7.42
CA GLU A 69 6.44 12.84 7.33
C GLU A 69 5.94 12.85 5.88
N ASN A 70 6.16 11.74 5.18
CA ASN A 70 5.92 11.63 3.75
C ASN A 70 5.07 10.43 3.33
N LEU A 71 4.42 9.74 4.28
CA LEU A 71 3.58 8.57 4.02
C LEU A 71 2.45 8.92 3.06
N SER A 72 1.82 10.08 3.25
CA SER A 72 0.76 10.56 2.37
C SER A 72 1.21 10.75 0.93
N SER A 73 2.40 11.30 0.72
CA SER A 73 2.98 11.52 -0.61
C SER A 73 3.43 10.22 -1.27
N PHE A 74 4.08 9.34 -0.50
CA PHE A 74 4.47 7.99 -0.93
C PHE A 74 3.27 7.17 -1.42
N MET A 75 2.21 7.11 -0.61
CA MET A 75 1.02 6.35 -0.99
C MET A 75 0.21 7.00 -2.10
N LYS A 76 0.22 8.33 -2.24
CA LYS A 76 -0.38 9.02 -3.39
C LYS A 76 0.31 8.60 -4.69
N HIS A 77 1.64 8.49 -4.68
CA HIS A 77 2.41 8.03 -5.83
C HIS A 77 2.06 6.60 -6.21
N ILE A 78 2.05 5.66 -5.26
CA ILE A 78 1.75 4.25 -5.54
C ILE A 78 0.33 4.09 -6.04
N ASN A 79 -0.65 4.57 -5.27
CA ASN A 79 -2.06 4.39 -5.58
C ASN A 79 -2.45 5.08 -6.90
N GLY A 80 -1.92 6.27 -7.17
CA GLY A 80 -2.22 7.02 -8.38
C GLY A 80 -1.66 6.34 -9.63
N ASN A 81 -0.37 6.02 -9.63
CA ASN A 81 0.28 5.40 -10.80
C ASN A 81 -0.31 4.02 -11.11
N TYR A 82 -0.56 3.20 -10.08
CA TYR A 82 -1.14 1.88 -10.30
C TYR A 82 -2.59 1.96 -10.79
N ALA A 83 -3.41 2.86 -10.23
CA ALA A 83 -4.79 3.05 -10.71
C ALA A 83 -4.84 3.47 -12.18
N ILE A 84 -3.92 4.33 -12.63
CA ILE A 84 -3.81 4.74 -14.05
C ILE A 84 -3.48 3.54 -14.93
N TYR A 85 -2.44 2.77 -14.54
CA TYR A 85 -2.03 1.56 -15.26
C TYR A 85 -3.17 0.54 -15.35
N ALA A 86 -3.77 0.19 -14.21
CA ALA A 86 -4.78 -0.84 -14.11
C ALA A 86 -6.08 -0.44 -14.82
N ASN A 87 -6.55 0.81 -14.68
CA ASN A 87 -7.72 1.27 -15.42
C ASN A 87 -7.50 1.22 -16.94
N LYS A 88 -6.31 1.61 -17.42
CA LYS A 88 -5.97 1.52 -18.84
C LYS A 88 -5.97 0.07 -19.33
N LYS A 89 -5.31 -0.83 -18.59
CA LYS A 89 -5.20 -2.26 -18.93
C LYS A 89 -6.56 -2.95 -18.93
N GLN A 90 -7.36 -2.72 -17.88
CA GLN A 90 -8.67 -3.34 -17.68
C GLN A 90 -9.79 -2.63 -18.45
N LYS A 91 -9.49 -1.57 -19.21
CA LYS A 91 -10.48 -0.72 -19.93
C LYS A 91 -11.61 -0.22 -19.02
N ARG A 92 -11.26 0.14 -17.78
CA ARG A 92 -12.19 0.65 -16.76
C ARG A 92 -12.09 2.17 -16.63
N SER A 93 -13.17 2.77 -16.14
CA SER A 93 -13.24 4.18 -15.75
C SER A 93 -13.74 4.32 -14.31
N GLY A 94 -13.47 5.47 -13.69
CA GLY A 94 -13.87 5.76 -12.32
C GLY A 94 -12.84 5.36 -11.24
N HIS A 95 -13.31 5.25 -10.00
CA HIS A 95 -12.46 4.94 -8.86
C HIS A 95 -11.93 3.50 -8.93
N PHE A 96 -10.62 3.34 -8.84
CA PHE A 96 -9.97 2.02 -8.78
C PHE A 96 -9.90 1.47 -7.34
N TRP A 97 -9.54 2.33 -6.39
CA TRP A 97 -9.45 2.00 -4.97
C TRP A 97 -10.77 2.27 -4.26
N GLN A 98 -11.09 1.47 -3.24
CA GLN A 98 -12.29 1.67 -2.41
C GLN A 98 -12.28 3.02 -1.67
N GLY A 99 -11.09 3.56 -1.43
CA GLY A 99 -10.92 4.87 -0.82
C GLY A 99 -9.46 5.18 -0.58
N ARG A 100 -9.21 5.97 0.48
CA ARG A 100 -7.84 6.16 0.97
C ARG A 100 -7.35 4.86 1.61
N TYR A 101 -6.04 4.63 1.52
CA TYR A 101 -5.37 3.57 2.26
C TYR A 101 -5.60 3.71 3.77
N TYR A 102 -5.58 2.58 4.47
CA TYR A 102 -5.47 2.49 5.91
C TYR A 102 -3.99 2.48 6.30
N SER A 103 -3.64 3.17 7.38
CA SER A 103 -2.31 3.08 7.97
C SER A 103 -2.38 3.00 9.48
N ARG A 104 -1.48 2.20 10.06
CA ARG A 104 -1.26 2.10 11.50
C ARG A 104 0.21 2.33 11.81
N TYR A 105 0.50 3.37 12.59
CA TYR A 105 1.84 3.62 13.12
C TYR A 105 2.20 2.53 14.13
N ILE A 106 3.43 2.03 14.04
CA ILE A 106 3.94 0.94 14.87
C ILE A 106 4.97 1.52 15.84
N ASN A 107 4.67 1.44 17.13
CA ASN A 107 5.50 1.94 18.22
C ASN A 107 5.86 0.86 19.25
N SER A 108 5.66 -0.41 18.92
CA SER A 108 5.93 -1.57 19.77
C SER A 108 6.57 -2.68 18.94
N ASP A 109 7.70 -3.19 19.42
CA ASP A 109 8.44 -4.29 18.80
C ASP A 109 7.63 -5.59 18.76
N GLU A 110 6.81 -5.84 19.79
CA GLU A 110 5.91 -6.99 19.85
C GLU A 110 4.88 -6.96 18.71
N TYR A 111 4.31 -5.77 18.45
CA TYR A 111 3.39 -5.58 17.33
C TYR A 111 4.12 -5.70 15.99
N PHE A 112 5.37 -5.25 15.89
CA PHE A 112 6.18 -5.36 14.69
C PHE A 112 6.42 -6.83 14.28
N TYR A 113 6.88 -7.68 15.20
CA TYR A 113 7.08 -9.11 14.92
C TYR A 113 5.77 -9.85 14.65
N THR A 114 4.71 -9.51 15.38
CA THR A 114 3.37 -10.08 15.14
C THR A 114 2.87 -9.71 13.74
N LEU A 115 3.12 -8.49 13.31
CA LEU A 115 2.70 -8.01 12.00
C LEU A 115 3.47 -8.68 10.86
N ILE A 116 4.78 -8.88 10.99
CA ILE A 116 5.57 -9.63 9.99
C ILE A 116 4.97 -11.03 9.84
N ARG A 117 4.75 -11.74 10.95
CA ARG A 117 4.10 -13.07 10.91
C ARG A 117 2.72 -13.02 10.26
N TYR A 118 1.94 -11.99 10.56
CA TYR A 118 0.64 -11.81 9.94
C TYR A 118 0.78 -11.64 8.42
N ILE A 119 1.63 -10.73 7.95
CA ILE A 119 1.82 -10.48 6.50
C ILE A 119 2.26 -11.76 5.78
N GLU A 120 3.26 -12.46 6.30
CA GLU A 120 3.77 -13.74 5.77
C GLU A 120 2.74 -14.88 5.81
N GLN A 121 1.77 -14.83 6.73
CA GLN A 121 0.69 -15.84 6.85
C GLN A 121 -0.57 -15.47 6.07
N ASN A 122 -0.64 -14.29 5.45
CA ASN A 122 -1.76 -13.96 4.56
C ASN A 122 -1.51 -14.57 3.17
N PRO A 123 -2.40 -15.45 2.70
CA PRO A 123 -2.27 -16.12 1.40
C PRO A 123 -2.47 -15.18 0.21
#